data_AF-A0A1G5A4H5-F1
#
_entry.id   AF-A0A1G5A4H5-F1
#
_cell.length_a   1.000
_cell.length_b   1.000
_cell.length_c   1.000
_cell.angle_alpha   90.00
_cell.angle_beta   90.00
_cell.angle_gamma   90.00
#
_symmetry.space_group_name_H-M   'P 1'
#
loop_
_entity.id
_entity.type
_entity.pdbx_description
1 polymer ?
#
loop_
_entity_poly.entity_id
_entity_poly.type
_entity_poly.pdbx_seq_one_letter_code
_entity_poly.pdbx_strand_id
1 'polypeptide(L)'
;MYLAADSLDDLLFKVYKQILARGTAIKPSKGDARETSGMLLKLSAPRVRLSRSESRGLLFSCLGELLWILAGSNRLDFIQHYIPRYDEFSDDKKTIYGAYGPRLFGKTPNDQVARVIQLLKDKQDSRQAVLQLFDRTDTLEFHRDVPCTCTLQFMVRDSRLHMLTSMRSNDAWLGLPHDVFTFTMLQELVARSVGIELGEYKHAVGSLHLYDEHHDKALQFLDEGWQTHRPMPPMPKSDPWVAVKGLVDFEKKVRTSHGSIPTPPATMDPYWEDLATLLTIHKAGLVPNNQPEIRRLKRRIHDDVYSTYIKRRYKLTTDKDQLSIFDGQAALTKETI
;
A
#
# COMPACT_ATOMS: atom_id res chain seq x y z
N MET A 1 7.05 -9.92 -20.96
CA MET A 1 7.33 -8.49 -21.28
C MET A 1 7.83 -7.78 -20.03
N TYR A 2 8.66 -6.73 -20.15
CA TYR A 2 9.31 -6.07 -19.03
C TYR A 2 9.00 -4.56 -18.98
N LEU A 3 8.51 -4.06 -17.85
CA LEU A 3 8.28 -2.63 -17.60
C LEU A 3 9.03 -2.21 -16.34
N ALA A 4 9.78 -1.11 -16.43
CA ALA A 4 10.52 -0.57 -15.30
C ALA A 4 10.17 0.91 -15.10
N ALA A 5 10.08 1.35 -13.85
CA ALA A 5 9.87 2.73 -13.47
C ALA A 5 10.46 3.03 -12.09
N ASP A 6 10.60 4.31 -11.76
CA ASP A 6 11.17 4.74 -10.49
C ASP A 6 10.09 5.06 -9.45
N SER A 7 8.83 5.24 -9.87
CA SER A 7 7.68 5.50 -9.01
C SER A 7 6.52 4.54 -9.30
N LEU A 8 5.62 4.36 -8.32
CA LEU A 8 4.38 3.61 -8.54
C LEU A 8 3.55 4.23 -9.67
N ASP A 9 3.37 5.54 -9.70
CA ASP A 9 2.54 6.19 -10.72
C ASP A 9 3.10 6.01 -12.13
N ASP A 10 4.42 6.15 -12.32
CA ASP A 10 5.06 5.88 -13.61
C ASP A 10 4.91 4.41 -14.03
N LEU A 11 4.98 3.50 -13.07
CA LEU A 11 4.80 2.08 -13.33
C LEU A 11 3.36 1.80 -13.77
N LEU A 12 2.39 2.35 -13.05
CA LEU A 12 0.97 2.26 -13.38
C LEU A 12 0.67 2.89 -14.75
N PHE A 13 1.25 4.04 -15.05
CA PHE A 13 1.13 4.71 -16.35
C PHE A 13 1.57 3.78 -17.48
N LYS A 14 2.75 3.14 -17.35
CA LYS A 14 3.24 2.17 -18.34
C LYS A 14 2.36 0.93 -18.43
N VAL A 15 1.85 0.42 -17.29
CA VAL A 15 0.94 -0.73 -17.23
C VAL A 15 -0.37 -0.44 -17.95
N TYR A 16 -1.04 0.68 -17.67
CA TYR A 16 -2.31 0.99 -18.31
C TYR A 16 -2.16 1.22 -19.80
N LYS A 17 -1.12 1.94 -20.26
CA LYS A 17 -0.87 2.08 -21.70
C LYS A 17 -0.66 0.72 -22.37
N GLN A 18 0.04 -0.19 -21.71
CA GLN A 18 0.27 -1.54 -22.22
C GLN A 18 -1.03 -2.35 -22.33
N ILE A 19 -1.86 -2.37 -21.27
CA ILE A 19 -3.13 -3.12 -21.27
C ILE A 19 -4.14 -2.51 -22.23
N LEU A 20 -4.28 -1.18 -22.26
CA LEU A 20 -5.26 -0.51 -23.12
C LEU A 20 -4.90 -0.66 -24.61
N ALA A 21 -3.61 -0.59 -24.95
CA ALA A 21 -3.17 -0.67 -26.36
C ALA A 21 -3.07 -2.11 -26.89
N ARG A 22 -2.76 -3.09 -26.03
CA ARG A 22 -2.40 -4.45 -26.47
C ARG A 22 -3.07 -5.57 -25.68
N GLY A 23 -3.92 -5.22 -24.71
CA GLY A 23 -4.60 -6.20 -23.87
C GLY A 23 -5.63 -7.00 -24.65
N THR A 24 -5.70 -8.30 -24.34
CA THR A 24 -6.69 -9.22 -24.90
C THR A 24 -7.94 -9.19 -24.03
N ALA A 25 -9.13 -9.15 -24.63
CA ALA A 25 -10.38 -9.23 -23.89
C ALA A 25 -10.56 -10.64 -23.28
N ILE A 26 -10.95 -10.68 -22.01
CA ILE A 26 -11.19 -11.89 -21.23
C ILE A 26 -12.48 -11.72 -20.41
N LYS A 27 -13.07 -12.84 -19.97
CA LYS A 27 -14.30 -12.87 -19.17
C LYS A 27 -14.13 -13.67 -17.87
N PRO A 28 -13.32 -13.19 -16.91
CA PRO A 28 -13.16 -13.84 -15.62
C PRO A 28 -14.42 -13.70 -14.75
N SER A 29 -14.48 -14.45 -13.64
CA SER A 29 -15.65 -14.53 -12.77
C SER A 29 -16.03 -13.21 -12.08
N LYS A 30 -15.11 -12.24 -11.98
CA LYS A 30 -15.33 -10.93 -11.36
C LYS A 30 -15.74 -9.82 -12.34
N GLY A 31 -15.88 -10.14 -13.64
CA GLY A 31 -16.33 -9.20 -14.67
C GLY A 31 -15.42 -9.19 -15.91
N ASP A 32 -15.93 -8.66 -17.02
CA ASP A 32 -15.17 -8.52 -18.27
C ASP A 32 -13.95 -7.61 -18.06
N ALA A 33 -12.83 -7.97 -18.69
CA ALA A 33 -11.55 -7.28 -18.51
C ALA A 33 -10.65 -7.36 -19.75
N ARG A 34 -9.64 -6.50 -19.80
CA ARG A 34 -8.50 -6.60 -20.72
C ARG A 34 -7.26 -7.08 -19.99
N GLU A 35 -6.52 -8.01 -20.56
CA GLU A 35 -5.38 -8.68 -19.93
C GLU A 35 -4.11 -8.60 -20.79
N THR A 36 -2.96 -8.43 -20.13
CA THR A 36 -1.64 -8.79 -20.66
C THR A 36 -1.03 -9.90 -19.81
N SER A 37 -0.60 -10.99 -20.45
CA SER A 37 -0.02 -12.14 -19.75
C SER A 37 1.50 -12.11 -19.68
N GLY A 38 2.08 -12.73 -18.64
CA GLY A 38 3.53 -12.92 -18.50
C GLY A 38 4.32 -11.61 -18.35
N MET A 39 3.86 -10.75 -17.45
CA MET A 39 4.46 -9.44 -17.19
C MET A 39 5.49 -9.50 -16.07
N LEU A 40 6.63 -8.84 -16.26
CA LEU A 40 7.60 -8.53 -15.20
C LEU A 40 7.68 -7.01 -15.04
N LEU A 41 7.30 -6.54 -13.86
CA LEU A 41 7.38 -5.13 -13.49
C LEU A 41 8.59 -4.90 -12.58
N LYS A 42 9.24 -3.75 -12.69
CA LYS A 42 10.31 -3.29 -11.79
C LYS A 42 9.98 -1.91 -11.25
N LEU A 43 10.11 -1.75 -9.94
CA LEU A 43 10.15 -0.47 -9.24
C LEU A 43 11.57 -0.23 -8.71
N SER A 44 12.29 0.72 -9.30
CA SER A 44 13.70 1.00 -8.96
C SER A 44 13.86 1.68 -7.61
N ALA A 45 12.88 2.50 -7.20
CA ALA A 45 12.87 3.17 -5.90
C ALA A 45 11.65 2.71 -5.07
N PRO A 46 11.73 1.57 -4.36
CA PRO A 46 10.60 0.99 -3.66
C PRO A 46 9.96 1.87 -2.58
N ARG A 47 10.55 2.99 -2.16
CA ARG A 47 9.92 3.96 -1.23
C ARG A 47 8.98 4.94 -1.92
N VAL A 48 9.02 5.05 -3.25
CA VAL A 48 8.06 5.83 -4.04
C VAL A 48 6.83 4.94 -4.36
N ARG A 49 6.28 4.37 -3.28
CA ARG A 49 5.25 3.31 -3.29
C ARG A 49 3.83 3.82 -3.09
N LEU A 50 3.65 5.13 -3.01
CA LEU A 50 2.34 5.78 -2.84
C LEU A 50 1.99 6.51 -4.13
N SER A 51 0.82 6.21 -4.67
CA SER A 51 0.25 6.95 -5.81
C SER A 51 -0.04 8.38 -5.40
N ARG A 52 0.38 9.37 -6.18
CA ARG A 52 0.16 10.81 -5.97
C ARG A 52 -0.94 11.37 -6.87
N SER A 53 -1.43 10.56 -7.81
CA SER A 53 -2.54 10.87 -8.70
C SER A 53 -3.79 11.40 -7.99
N GLU A 54 -4.53 12.28 -8.66
CA GLU A 54 -5.77 12.88 -8.18
C GLU A 54 -6.92 11.87 -8.18
N SER A 55 -6.97 11.00 -9.19
CA SER A 55 -7.96 9.91 -9.27
C SER A 55 -7.71 8.78 -8.27
N ARG A 56 -6.59 8.79 -7.52
CA ARG A 56 -6.23 7.71 -6.57
C ARG A 56 -5.75 8.20 -5.21
N GLY A 57 -6.55 7.94 -4.18
CA GLY A 57 -6.24 8.25 -2.77
C GLY A 57 -6.25 7.03 -1.86
N LEU A 58 -5.40 6.02 -2.13
CA LEU A 58 -5.44 4.69 -1.48
C LEU A 58 -4.65 4.56 -0.17
N LEU A 59 -4.03 5.62 0.35
CA LEU A 59 -3.14 5.56 1.53
C LEU A 59 -3.77 4.81 2.73
N PHE A 60 -5.01 5.15 3.09
CA PHE A 60 -5.65 4.60 4.28
C PHE A 60 -6.06 3.13 4.12
N SER A 61 -6.50 2.72 2.92
CA SER A 61 -6.83 1.31 2.65
C SER A 61 -5.56 0.46 2.57
N CYS A 62 -4.52 0.95 1.88
CA CYS A 62 -3.20 0.33 1.83
C CYS A 62 -2.58 0.15 3.23
N LEU A 63 -2.64 1.18 4.08
CA LEU A 63 -2.14 1.10 5.45
C LEU A 63 -2.95 0.11 6.30
N GLY A 64 -4.28 0.10 6.16
CA GLY A 64 -5.16 -0.85 6.84
C GLY A 64 -4.87 -2.29 6.46
N GLU A 65 -4.71 -2.58 5.17
CA GLU A 65 -4.38 -3.91 4.66
C GLU A 65 -2.98 -4.36 5.09
N LEU A 66 -1.98 -3.48 5.05
CA LEU A 66 -0.65 -3.77 5.58
C LEU A 66 -0.73 -4.21 7.04
N LEU A 67 -1.43 -3.45 7.89
CA LEU A 67 -1.53 -3.77 9.32
C LEU A 67 -2.35 -5.03 9.59
N TRP A 68 -3.36 -5.32 8.77
CA TRP A 68 -4.11 -6.57 8.82
C TRP A 68 -3.20 -7.77 8.55
N ILE A 69 -2.32 -7.66 7.55
CA ILE A 69 -1.32 -8.68 7.21
C ILE A 69 -0.27 -8.81 8.31
N LEU A 70 0.31 -7.70 8.77
CA LEU A 70 1.33 -7.69 9.84
C LEU A 70 0.78 -8.20 11.18
N ALA A 71 -0.53 -8.09 11.42
CA ALA A 71 -1.20 -8.69 12.57
C ALA A 71 -1.40 -10.21 12.45
N GLY A 72 -1.04 -10.83 11.30
CA GLY A 72 -1.30 -12.25 11.03
C GLY A 72 -2.79 -12.58 10.91
N SER A 73 -3.64 -11.60 10.62
CA SER A 73 -5.09 -11.72 10.73
C SER A 73 -5.74 -12.14 9.40
N ASN A 74 -6.83 -12.92 9.49
CA ASN A 74 -7.80 -13.13 8.41
C ASN A 74 -9.18 -12.56 8.73
N ARG A 75 -9.30 -11.77 9.79
CA ARG A 75 -10.58 -11.30 10.32
C ARG A 75 -11.20 -10.24 9.42
N LEU A 76 -12.46 -10.44 9.04
CA LEU A 76 -13.20 -9.52 8.17
C LEU A 76 -13.47 -8.17 8.86
N ASP A 77 -13.86 -8.18 10.13
CA ASP A 77 -14.14 -6.97 10.92
C ASP A 77 -12.93 -6.03 11.06
N PHE A 78 -11.71 -6.57 10.96
CA PHE A 78 -10.50 -5.78 10.87
C PHE A 78 -10.44 -5.04 9.53
N ILE A 79 -10.40 -5.77 8.42
CA ILE A 79 -10.14 -5.17 7.10
C ILE A 79 -11.30 -4.29 6.62
N GLN A 80 -12.55 -4.65 6.97
CA GLN A 80 -13.73 -3.84 6.65
C GLN A 80 -13.72 -2.44 7.26
N HIS A 81 -13.00 -2.24 8.37
CA HIS A 81 -12.82 -0.91 8.94
C HIS A 81 -12.15 0.06 7.96
N TYR A 82 -11.31 -0.46 7.06
CA TYR A 82 -10.56 0.31 6.08
C TYR A 82 -11.14 0.17 4.67
N ILE A 83 -11.72 -0.98 4.34
CA ILE A 83 -12.29 -1.30 3.03
C ILE A 83 -13.71 -1.85 3.23
N PRO A 84 -14.76 -1.00 3.26
CA PRO A 84 -16.10 -1.42 3.68
C PRO A 84 -16.69 -2.61 2.91
N ARG A 85 -16.42 -2.70 1.60
CA ARG A 85 -16.94 -3.74 0.69
C ARG A 85 -16.17 -5.06 0.71
N TYR A 86 -15.23 -5.25 1.64
CA TYR A 86 -14.40 -6.46 1.69
C TYR A 86 -15.20 -7.73 2.02
N ASP A 87 -16.44 -7.62 2.52
CA ASP A 87 -17.30 -8.78 2.76
C ASP A 87 -17.74 -9.50 1.49
N GLU A 88 -17.68 -8.85 0.33
CA GLU A 88 -17.96 -9.49 -0.97
C GLU A 88 -17.00 -10.66 -1.25
N PHE A 89 -15.80 -10.62 -0.64
CA PHE A 89 -14.75 -11.63 -0.73
C PHE A 89 -14.78 -12.67 0.40
N SER A 90 -15.73 -12.59 1.33
CA SER A 90 -15.83 -13.48 2.49
C SER A 90 -16.86 -14.60 2.29
N ASP A 91 -16.44 -15.84 2.48
CA ASP A 91 -17.32 -17.01 2.40
C ASP A 91 -18.33 -17.06 3.56
N ASP A 92 -17.89 -16.72 4.78
CA ASP A 92 -18.64 -16.86 6.03
C ASP A 92 -19.07 -15.53 6.68
N LYS A 93 -18.76 -14.40 6.03
CA LYS A 93 -18.96 -13.02 6.53
C LYS A 93 -18.26 -12.76 7.88
N LYS A 94 -17.17 -13.49 8.18
CA LYS A 94 -16.36 -13.33 9.40
C LYS A 94 -14.86 -13.34 9.12
N THR A 95 -14.42 -14.09 8.12
CA THR A 95 -13.02 -14.28 7.74
C THR A 95 -12.83 -14.19 6.24
N ILE A 96 -11.58 -13.96 5.82
CA ILE A 96 -11.16 -13.97 4.42
C ILE A 96 -10.23 -15.15 4.20
N TYR A 97 -10.64 -16.07 3.33
CA TYR A 97 -9.86 -17.27 3.02
C TYR A 97 -8.51 -16.91 2.39
N GLY A 98 -8.49 -15.97 1.45
CA GLY A 98 -7.29 -15.51 0.73
C GLY A 98 -6.33 -14.59 1.52
N ALA A 99 -6.61 -14.31 2.80
CA ALA A 99 -5.82 -13.39 3.62
C ALA A 99 -4.33 -13.77 3.71
N TYR A 100 -3.42 -12.82 3.48
CA TYR A 100 -1.98 -13.10 3.53
C TYR A 100 -1.43 -13.23 4.95
N GLY A 101 -2.03 -12.56 5.94
CA GLY A 101 -1.53 -12.55 7.32
C GLY A 101 -1.22 -13.93 7.90
N PRO A 102 -2.18 -14.87 7.96
CA PRO A 102 -1.96 -16.21 8.51
C PRO A 102 -1.03 -17.09 7.67
N ARG A 103 -0.79 -16.71 6.41
CA ARG A 103 0.16 -17.40 5.53
C ARG A 103 1.58 -16.96 5.83
N LEU A 104 1.78 -15.68 6.14
CA LEU A 104 3.11 -15.11 6.40
C LEU A 104 3.58 -15.32 7.84
N PHE A 105 2.67 -15.18 8.80
CA PHE A 105 2.96 -15.16 10.24
C PHE A 105 2.30 -16.33 10.96
N GLY A 106 2.94 -16.80 12.04
CA GLY A 106 2.42 -17.91 12.83
C GLY A 106 3.32 -18.22 14.02
N LYS A 107 3.19 -19.42 14.59
CA LYS A 107 4.21 -19.95 15.51
C LYS A 107 5.22 -20.76 14.72
N THR A 108 6.49 -20.74 15.13
CA THR A 108 7.51 -21.66 14.59
C THR A 108 6.99 -23.10 14.65
N PRO A 109 7.09 -23.88 13.55
CA PRO A 109 7.86 -23.62 12.31
C PRO A 109 7.11 -22.90 11.17
N ASN A 110 5.87 -22.47 11.41
CA ASN A 110 4.99 -21.89 10.39
C ASN A 110 5.16 -20.37 10.21
N ASP A 111 5.95 -19.69 11.07
CA ASP A 111 6.32 -18.29 10.86
C ASP A 111 7.35 -18.17 9.73
N GLN A 112 6.86 -17.92 8.51
CA GLN A 112 7.71 -17.87 7.33
C GLN A 112 8.58 -16.60 7.31
N VAL A 113 8.06 -15.46 7.79
CA VAL A 113 8.82 -14.20 7.82
C VAL A 113 10.01 -14.30 8.76
N ALA A 114 9.82 -14.81 9.98
CA ALA A 114 10.91 -15.03 10.93
C ALA A 114 11.97 -15.99 10.36
N ARG A 115 11.54 -17.05 9.68
CA ARG A 115 12.45 -18.01 9.03
C ARG A 115 13.24 -17.40 7.89
N VAL A 116 12.62 -16.57 7.05
CA VAL A 116 13.31 -15.84 5.98
C VAL A 116 14.35 -14.88 6.55
N ILE A 117 13.99 -14.12 7.59
CA ILE A 117 14.94 -13.21 8.25
C ILE A 117 16.12 -13.99 8.82
N GLN A 118 15.86 -15.09 9.53
CA GLN A 118 16.91 -15.93 10.10
C GLN A 118 17.82 -16.51 9.01
N LEU A 119 17.23 -17.05 7.94
CA LEU A 119 17.97 -17.59 6.80
C LEU A 119 18.88 -16.54 6.14
N LEU A 120 18.41 -15.31 5.99
CA LEU A 120 19.21 -14.23 5.40
C LEU A 120 20.31 -13.74 6.35
N LYS A 121 20.08 -13.77 7.67
CA LYS A 121 21.12 -13.48 8.67
C LYS A 121 22.23 -14.54 8.65
N ASP A 122 21.85 -15.81 8.54
CA ASP A 122 22.79 -16.94 8.51
C ASP A 122 23.51 -17.05 7.17
N LYS A 123 22.81 -16.77 6.07
CA LYS A 123 23.32 -16.88 4.70
C LYS A 123 22.71 -15.82 3.78
N GLN A 124 23.36 -14.66 3.71
CA GLN A 124 22.88 -13.50 2.93
C GLN A 124 22.68 -13.79 1.43
N ASP A 125 23.55 -14.60 0.82
CA ASP A 125 23.48 -14.93 -0.61
C ASP A 125 22.41 -16.01 -0.94
N SER A 126 21.66 -16.47 0.07
CA SER A 126 20.65 -17.50 -0.06
C SER A 126 19.66 -17.19 -1.19
N ARG A 127 19.34 -18.24 -1.95
CA ARG A 127 18.30 -18.23 -3.00
C ARG A 127 16.99 -18.84 -2.50
N GLN A 128 16.97 -19.28 -1.24
CA GLN A 128 15.89 -20.04 -0.62
C GLN A 128 15.02 -19.18 0.33
N ALA A 129 15.33 -17.89 0.47
CA ALA A 129 14.54 -16.94 1.26
C ALA A 129 13.22 -16.61 0.54
N VAL A 130 12.24 -17.52 0.64
CA VAL A 130 10.96 -17.47 -0.05
C VAL A 130 9.81 -17.65 0.95
N LEU A 131 8.81 -16.79 0.85
CA LEU A 131 7.51 -16.95 1.51
C LEU A 131 6.54 -17.55 0.48
N GLN A 132 5.84 -18.62 0.82
CA GLN A 132 4.77 -19.21 0.01
C GLN A 132 3.40 -18.70 0.49
N LEU A 133 2.55 -18.25 -0.42
CA LEU A 133 1.21 -17.75 -0.12
C LEU A 133 0.11 -18.60 -0.77
N PHE A 134 0.24 -18.87 -2.07
CA PHE A 134 -0.66 -19.80 -2.75
C PHE A 134 -0.23 -21.24 -2.44
N ASP A 135 -1.18 -22.07 -2.04
CA ASP A 135 -0.98 -23.48 -1.74
C ASP A 135 -1.82 -24.39 -2.65
N ARG A 136 -1.41 -25.66 -2.81
CA ARG A 136 -2.22 -26.66 -3.52
C ARG A 136 -3.63 -26.78 -2.95
N THR A 137 -3.82 -26.59 -1.64
CA THR A 137 -5.12 -26.68 -0.98
C THR A 137 -6.08 -25.62 -1.44
N ASP A 138 -5.58 -24.45 -1.88
CA ASP A 138 -6.41 -23.35 -2.37
C ASP A 138 -7.20 -23.72 -3.65
N THR A 139 -6.87 -24.84 -4.30
CA THR A 139 -7.55 -25.34 -5.51
C THR A 139 -8.52 -26.49 -5.26
N LEU A 140 -8.61 -26.98 -4.03
CA LEU A 140 -9.42 -28.16 -3.70
C LEU A 140 -10.90 -27.83 -3.60
N GLU A 141 -11.24 -26.61 -3.19
CA GLU A 141 -12.60 -26.15 -2.97
C GLU A 141 -12.79 -24.75 -3.53
N PHE A 142 -14.04 -24.38 -3.80
CA PHE A 142 -14.37 -23.02 -4.19
C PHE A 142 -14.33 -22.09 -2.98
N HIS A 143 -13.60 -21.00 -3.11
CA HIS A 143 -13.60 -19.87 -2.20
C HIS A 143 -13.85 -18.58 -2.97
N ARG A 144 -14.58 -17.63 -2.37
CA ARG A 144 -14.80 -16.30 -2.97
C ARG A 144 -13.50 -15.53 -3.17
N ASP A 145 -12.53 -15.78 -2.31
CA ASP A 145 -11.22 -15.16 -2.38
C ASP A 145 -10.10 -16.18 -2.18
N VAL A 146 -9.35 -16.39 -3.25
CA VAL A 146 -8.19 -17.27 -3.31
C VAL A 146 -6.96 -16.41 -3.51
N PRO A 147 -5.83 -16.64 -2.80
CA PRO A 147 -4.63 -15.81 -2.93
C PRO A 147 -4.20 -15.65 -4.38
N CYS A 148 -4.05 -14.40 -4.80
CA CYS A 148 -3.48 -14.08 -6.10
C CYS A 148 -1.95 -14.11 -6.07
N THR A 149 -1.35 -13.84 -4.92
CA THR A 149 0.09 -13.92 -4.70
C THR A 149 0.51 -15.36 -4.48
N CYS A 150 1.50 -15.82 -5.25
CA CYS A 150 2.07 -17.15 -5.12
C CYS A 150 3.25 -17.15 -4.14
N THR A 151 4.24 -16.29 -4.37
CA THR A 151 5.47 -16.26 -3.57
C THR A 151 6.06 -14.86 -3.44
N LEU A 152 6.78 -14.64 -2.35
CA LEU A 152 7.65 -13.47 -2.13
C LEU A 152 9.08 -13.97 -1.89
N GLN A 153 10.01 -13.68 -2.81
CA GLN A 153 11.41 -14.08 -2.70
C GLN A 153 12.29 -12.89 -2.37
N PHE A 154 13.16 -13.04 -1.37
CA PHE A 154 14.10 -12.04 -0.91
C PHE A 154 15.53 -12.45 -1.30
N MET A 155 16.32 -11.49 -1.79
CA MET A 155 17.69 -11.75 -2.25
C MET A 155 18.60 -10.60 -1.86
N VAL A 156 19.68 -10.89 -1.13
CA VAL A 156 20.71 -9.87 -0.87
C VAL A 156 21.72 -9.87 -2.02
N ARG A 157 21.81 -8.76 -2.74
CA ARG A 157 22.81 -8.55 -3.81
C ARG A 157 23.38 -7.15 -3.65
N ASP A 158 24.69 -7.02 -3.84
CA ASP A 158 25.39 -5.73 -3.68
C ASP A 158 25.03 -5.00 -2.37
N SER A 159 24.98 -5.77 -1.28
CA SER A 159 24.61 -5.31 0.07
C SER A 159 23.24 -4.63 0.17
N ARG A 160 22.31 -4.98 -0.74
CA ARG A 160 20.94 -4.48 -0.77
C ARG A 160 19.94 -5.62 -0.82
N LEU A 161 18.79 -5.44 -0.15
CA LEU A 161 17.71 -6.42 -0.18
C LEU A 161 16.80 -6.20 -1.39
N HIS A 162 16.90 -7.06 -2.39
CA HIS A 162 15.96 -7.12 -3.51
C HIS A 162 14.79 -8.05 -3.19
N MET A 163 13.64 -7.80 -3.81
CA MET A 163 12.49 -8.69 -3.70
C MET A 163 11.84 -8.96 -5.05
N LEU A 164 11.46 -10.22 -5.26
CA LEU A 164 10.65 -10.68 -6.39
C LEU A 164 9.33 -11.24 -5.87
N THR A 165 8.24 -10.59 -6.22
CA THR A 165 6.88 -11.11 -6.03
C THR A 165 6.46 -11.88 -7.27
N SER A 166 5.83 -13.04 -7.10
CA SER A 166 5.17 -13.78 -8.17
C SER A 166 3.68 -13.90 -7.87
N MET A 167 2.83 -13.46 -8.80
CA MET A 167 1.37 -13.54 -8.70
C MET A 167 0.79 -14.27 -9.91
N ARG A 168 -0.21 -15.13 -9.68
CA ARG A 168 -0.95 -15.78 -10.78
C ARG A 168 -1.84 -14.80 -11.52
N SER A 169 -2.37 -13.79 -10.84
CA SER A 169 -3.28 -12.79 -11.39
C SER A 169 -3.21 -11.50 -10.57
N ASN A 170 -3.38 -10.33 -11.17
CA ASN A 170 -3.39 -9.06 -10.45
C ASN A 170 -4.23 -8.00 -11.18
N ASP A 171 -5.20 -7.40 -10.46
CA ASP A 171 -5.96 -6.26 -10.96
C ASP A 171 -5.06 -5.03 -10.98
N ALA A 172 -4.80 -4.49 -12.17
CA ALA A 172 -3.94 -3.35 -12.37
C ALA A 172 -4.47 -2.06 -11.71
N TRP A 173 -5.80 -1.92 -11.54
CA TRP A 173 -6.39 -0.67 -11.03
C TRP A 173 -6.47 -0.61 -9.50
N LEU A 174 -7.04 -1.63 -8.83
CA LEU A 174 -7.12 -1.67 -7.36
C LEU A 174 -6.00 -2.49 -6.73
N GLY A 175 -5.75 -3.70 -7.24
CA GLY A 175 -4.83 -4.68 -6.64
C GLY A 175 -3.39 -4.23 -6.66
N LEU A 176 -2.83 -3.96 -7.85
CA LEU A 176 -1.42 -3.67 -8.05
C LEU A 176 -0.89 -2.52 -7.16
N PRO A 177 -1.59 -1.38 -6.99
CA PRO A 177 -1.15 -0.34 -6.04
C PRO A 177 -1.07 -0.83 -4.59
N HIS A 178 -2.06 -1.61 -4.12
CA HIS A 178 -2.08 -2.15 -2.75
C HIS A 178 -0.98 -3.18 -2.54
N ASP A 179 -0.79 -4.08 -3.51
CA ASP A 179 0.25 -5.11 -3.50
C ASP A 179 1.64 -4.48 -3.51
N VAL A 180 1.91 -3.51 -4.40
CA VAL A 180 3.20 -2.80 -4.43
C VAL A 180 3.47 -2.10 -3.11
N PHE A 181 2.49 -1.39 -2.53
CA PHE A 181 2.66 -0.74 -1.24
C PHE A 181 3.00 -1.75 -0.15
N THR A 182 2.17 -2.79 0.00
CA THR A 182 2.31 -3.80 1.05
C THR A 182 3.63 -4.56 0.95
N PHE A 183 3.96 -5.03 -0.26
CA PHE A 183 5.15 -5.83 -0.48
C PHE A 183 6.44 -5.00 -0.36
N THR A 184 6.46 -3.75 -0.83
CA THR A 184 7.65 -2.89 -0.63
C THR A 184 7.81 -2.41 0.82
N MET A 185 6.72 -2.29 1.58
CA MET A 185 6.79 -2.11 3.05
C MET A 185 7.37 -3.35 3.74
N LEU A 186 6.92 -4.55 3.37
CA LEU A 186 7.47 -5.81 3.89
C LEU A 186 8.95 -6.01 3.51
N GLN A 187 9.33 -5.66 2.29
CA GLN A 187 10.73 -5.63 1.84
C GLN A 187 11.57 -4.73 2.75
N GLU A 188 11.09 -3.54 3.07
CA GLU A 188 11.82 -2.62 3.95
C GLU A 188 11.92 -3.15 5.38
N LEU A 189 10.85 -3.74 5.92
CA LEU A 189 10.86 -4.40 7.23
C LEU A 189 11.95 -5.49 7.30
N VAL A 190 11.99 -6.39 6.32
CA VAL A 190 13.00 -7.46 6.27
C VAL A 190 14.40 -6.86 6.11
N ALA A 191 14.58 -5.82 5.28
CA ALA A 191 15.86 -5.14 5.08
C ALA A 191 16.39 -4.54 6.39
N ARG A 192 15.52 -3.93 7.20
CA ARG A 192 15.88 -3.42 8.53
C ARG A 192 16.25 -4.54 9.49
N SER A 193 15.51 -5.64 9.52
CA SER A 193 15.85 -6.79 10.37
C SER A 193 17.19 -7.45 10.02
N VAL A 194 17.59 -7.45 8.75
CA VAL A 194 18.90 -7.98 8.31
C VAL A 194 20.00 -6.91 8.29
N GLY A 195 19.68 -5.64 8.61
CA GLY A 195 20.65 -4.55 8.76
C GLY A 195 21.18 -3.97 7.45
N ILE A 196 20.44 -4.05 6.34
CA ILE A 196 20.87 -3.54 5.03
C ILE A 196 19.85 -2.60 4.39
N GLU A 197 20.25 -1.93 3.31
CA GLU A 197 19.36 -1.00 2.58
C GLU A 197 18.50 -1.71 1.54
N LEU A 198 17.44 -1.02 1.11
CA LEU A 198 16.58 -1.49 0.02
C LEU A 198 17.35 -1.60 -1.31
N GLY A 199 17.12 -2.71 -1.99
CA GLY A 199 17.41 -2.91 -3.39
C GLY A 199 16.17 -2.65 -4.25
N GLU A 200 16.11 -3.29 -5.41
CA GLU A 200 14.99 -3.18 -6.35
C GLU A 200 13.82 -4.07 -5.95
N TYR A 201 12.61 -3.65 -6.30
CA TYR A 201 11.42 -4.48 -6.23
C TYR A 201 11.02 -4.94 -7.63
N LYS A 202 10.73 -6.23 -7.77
CA LYS A 202 10.26 -6.86 -9.01
C LYS A 202 8.95 -7.59 -8.75
N HIS A 203 8.05 -7.54 -9.72
CA HIS A 203 6.71 -8.09 -9.60
C HIS A 203 6.32 -8.82 -10.89
N ALA A 204 6.37 -10.14 -10.84
CA ALA A 204 6.01 -11.03 -11.95
C ALA A 204 4.54 -11.42 -11.83
N VAL A 205 3.77 -11.23 -12.91
CA VAL A 205 2.33 -11.49 -12.95
C VAL A 205 1.98 -12.37 -14.14
N GLY A 206 1.28 -13.47 -13.87
CA GLY A 206 0.71 -14.34 -14.90
C GLY A 206 -0.35 -13.62 -15.72
N SER A 207 -1.41 -13.16 -15.06
CA SER A 207 -2.56 -12.41 -15.62
C SER A 207 -2.61 -10.99 -15.05
N LEU A 208 -2.07 -9.99 -15.76
CA LEU A 208 -2.19 -8.58 -15.36
C LEU A 208 -3.35 -7.94 -16.14
N HIS A 209 -4.42 -7.59 -15.43
CA HIS A 209 -5.68 -7.24 -16.08
C HIS A 209 -6.26 -5.92 -15.56
N LEU A 210 -7.04 -5.25 -16.42
CA LEU A 210 -7.83 -4.08 -16.10
C LEU A 210 -9.29 -4.41 -16.38
N TYR A 211 -10.13 -4.42 -15.36
CA TYR A 211 -11.57 -4.61 -15.53
C TYR A 211 -12.18 -3.47 -16.36
N ASP A 212 -13.16 -3.79 -17.20
CA ASP A 212 -13.77 -2.82 -18.11
C ASP A 212 -14.46 -1.67 -17.35
N GLU A 213 -14.97 -1.92 -16.14
CA GLU A 213 -15.52 -0.88 -15.25
C GLU A 213 -14.49 0.17 -14.80
N HIS A 214 -13.20 -0.13 -14.92
CA HIS A 214 -12.09 0.75 -14.58
C HIS A 214 -11.45 1.42 -15.80
N HIS A 215 -11.96 1.15 -17.01
CA HIS A 215 -11.43 1.68 -18.26
C HIS A 215 -11.34 3.21 -18.27
N ASP A 216 -12.45 3.89 -18.03
CA ASP A 216 -12.49 5.36 -18.11
C ASP A 216 -11.66 6.02 -17.01
N LYS A 217 -11.59 5.38 -15.83
CA LYS A 217 -10.71 5.85 -14.75
C LYS A 217 -9.24 5.70 -15.14
N ALA A 218 -8.87 4.63 -15.86
CA ALA A 218 -7.52 4.43 -16.40
C ALA A 218 -7.15 5.52 -17.40
N LEU A 219 -8.09 5.90 -18.28
CA LEU A 219 -7.88 7.02 -19.19
C LEU A 219 -7.69 8.35 -18.45
N GLN A 220 -8.56 8.67 -17.48
CA GLN A 220 -8.43 9.87 -16.66
C GLN A 220 -7.07 9.92 -15.94
N PHE A 221 -6.62 8.80 -15.37
CA PHE A 221 -5.30 8.71 -14.75
C PHE A 221 -4.17 9.02 -15.74
N LEU A 222 -4.27 8.55 -16.99
CA LEU A 222 -3.26 8.82 -18.02
C LEU A 222 -3.26 10.29 -18.44
N ASP A 223 -4.42 10.95 -18.43
CA ASP A 223 -4.59 12.36 -18.79
C ASP A 223 -4.06 13.32 -17.70
N GLU A 224 -3.97 12.87 -16.43
CA GLU A 224 -3.36 13.65 -15.33
C GLU A 224 -1.86 13.97 -15.57
N GLY A 225 -1.19 13.20 -16.42
CA GLY A 225 0.22 13.39 -16.74
C GLY A 225 1.18 12.99 -15.62
N TRP A 226 2.31 13.70 -15.52
CA TRP A 226 3.43 13.33 -14.65
C TRP A 226 3.18 13.65 -13.18
N GLN A 227 3.52 12.70 -12.31
CA GLN A 227 3.41 12.83 -10.86
C GLN A 227 4.78 13.01 -10.20
N THR A 228 4.79 13.67 -9.04
CA THR A 228 6.03 13.90 -8.28
C THR A 228 6.57 12.61 -7.63
N HIS A 229 7.87 12.37 -7.74
CA HIS A 229 8.54 11.19 -7.17
C HIS A 229 8.91 11.39 -5.70
N ARG A 230 7.92 11.63 -4.83
CA ARG A 230 8.15 11.81 -3.38
C ARG A 230 8.24 10.45 -2.69
N PRO A 231 9.42 10.00 -2.21
CA PRO A 231 9.51 8.78 -1.43
C PRO A 231 8.89 8.98 -0.04
N MET A 232 8.36 7.90 0.52
CA MET A 232 8.10 7.83 1.96
C MET A 232 9.41 8.03 2.76
N PRO A 233 9.33 8.59 3.99
CA PRO A 233 10.48 8.66 4.88
C PRO A 233 11.10 7.26 5.05
N PRO A 234 12.43 7.16 5.18
CA PRO A 234 13.07 5.87 5.40
C PRO A 234 12.62 5.30 6.74
N MET A 235 12.31 4.01 6.79
CA MET A 235 12.07 3.32 8.05
C MET A 235 13.32 3.39 8.94
N PRO A 236 13.17 3.52 10.28
CA PRO A 236 14.30 3.51 11.20
C PRO A 236 15.22 2.31 11.00
N LYS A 237 16.53 2.52 11.22
CA LYS A 237 17.56 1.50 10.95
C LYS A 237 17.56 0.33 11.94
N SER A 238 16.90 0.47 13.09
CA SER A 238 16.80 -0.58 14.10
C SER A 238 15.89 -1.72 13.63
N ASP A 239 15.97 -2.86 14.33
CA ASP A 239 15.02 -3.96 14.11
C ASP A 239 13.58 -3.46 14.34
N PRO A 240 12.70 -3.51 13.33
CA PRO A 240 11.42 -2.81 13.37
C PRO A 240 10.33 -3.56 14.16
N TRP A 241 10.51 -4.84 14.50
CA TRP A 241 9.38 -5.68 14.95
C TRP A 241 8.75 -5.27 16.29
N VAL A 242 9.52 -4.66 17.19
CA VAL A 242 8.97 -4.07 18.43
C VAL A 242 8.04 -2.90 18.11
N ALA A 243 8.44 -2.03 17.18
CA ALA A 243 7.64 -0.89 16.76
C ALA A 243 6.43 -1.31 15.92
N VAL A 244 6.58 -2.32 15.05
CA VAL A 244 5.46 -2.93 14.30
C VAL A 244 4.42 -3.48 15.26
N LYS A 245 4.84 -4.23 16.29
CA LYS A 245 3.91 -4.72 17.32
C LYS A 245 3.20 -3.56 18.01
N GLY A 246 3.92 -2.52 18.40
CA GLY A 246 3.33 -1.31 19.00
C GLY A 246 2.32 -0.62 18.08
N LEU A 247 2.60 -0.54 16.77
CA LEU A 247 1.70 0.04 15.78
C LEU A 247 0.44 -0.81 15.57
N VAL A 248 0.57 -2.14 15.50
CA VAL A 248 -0.57 -3.07 15.39
C VAL A 248 -1.44 -3.05 16.66
N ASP A 249 -0.83 -3.00 17.85
CA ASP A 249 -1.56 -2.87 19.11
C ASP A 249 -2.32 -1.53 19.17
N PHE A 250 -1.70 -0.45 18.67
CA PHE A 250 -2.34 0.86 18.58
C PHE A 250 -3.47 0.88 17.53
N GLU A 251 -3.28 0.26 16.37
CA GLU A 251 -4.33 0.05 15.36
C GLU A 251 -5.57 -0.57 15.99
N LYS A 252 -5.38 -1.67 16.71
CA LYS A 252 -6.49 -2.40 17.34
C LYS A 252 -7.24 -1.48 18.29
N LYS A 253 -6.51 -0.73 19.13
CA LYS A 253 -7.09 0.26 20.03
C LYS A 253 -7.91 1.30 19.27
N VAL A 254 -7.39 1.88 18.18
CA VAL A 254 -8.09 2.89 17.37
C VAL A 254 -9.36 2.31 16.75
N ARG A 255 -9.26 1.14 16.11
CA ARG A 255 -10.39 0.49 15.43
C ARG A 255 -11.52 0.16 16.42
N THR A 256 -11.20 -0.46 17.56
CA THR A 256 -12.19 -0.93 18.54
C THR A 256 -12.65 0.12 19.55
N SER A 257 -12.04 1.30 19.60
CA SER A 257 -12.49 2.37 20.51
C SER A 257 -13.85 2.91 20.07
N HIS A 258 -14.80 3.00 21.01
CA HIS A 258 -16.10 3.62 20.80
C HIS A 258 -16.12 5.00 21.46
N GLY A 259 -16.65 6.01 20.76
CA GLY A 259 -16.80 7.38 21.29
C GLY A 259 -15.50 8.14 21.58
N SER A 260 -14.33 7.57 21.30
CA SER A 260 -13.03 8.23 21.50
C SER A 260 -12.12 8.05 20.28
N ILE A 261 -11.20 9.01 20.11
CA ILE A 261 -10.20 9.04 19.04
C ILE A 261 -8.82 8.98 19.71
N PRO A 262 -8.24 7.76 19.85
CA PRO A 262 -6.96 7.60 20.53
C PRO A 262 -5.83 8.35 19.81
N THR A 263 -5.00 9.06 20.56
CA THR A 263 -3.80 9.72 20.01
C THR A 263 -2.57 8.81 20.18
N PRO A 264 -1.62 8.78 19.23
CA PRO A 264 -0.40 7.99 19.37
C PRO A 264 0.42 8.37 20.61
N PRO A 265 1.12 7.42 21.25
CA PRO A 265 2.07 7.71 22.32
C PRO A 265 3.20 8.62 21.82
N ALA A 266 3.57 9.64 22.61
CA ALA A 266 4.67 10.55 22.29
C ALA A 266 6.06 9.90 22.34
N THR A 267 6.15 8.63 22.77
CA THR A 267 7.37 7.84 22.80
C THR A 267 7.64 7.06 21.50
N MET A 268 6.70 7.07 20.55
CA MET A 268 6.92 6.47 19.24
C MET A 268 7.97 7.25 18.45
N ASP A 269 8.83 6.56 17.71
CA ASP A 269 9.69 7.21 16.72
C ASP A 269 8.82 7.93 15.67
N PRO A 270 9.23 9.10 15.16
CA PRO A 270 8.45 9.91 14.22
C PRO A 270 7.89 9.14 13.02
N TYR A 271 8.64 8.17 12.48
CA TYR A 271 8.17 7.34 11.37
C TYR A 271 6.92 6.53 11.75
N TRP A 272 6.94 5.89 12.91
CA TRP A 272 5.82 5.08 13.39
C TRP A 272 4.68 5.95 13.93
N GLU A 273 4.99 7.10 14.53
CA GLU A 273 4.00 8.07 14.99
C GLU A 273 3.17 8.61 13.82
N ASP A 274 3.79 8.89 12.67
CA ASP A 274 3.06 9.35 11.48
C ASP A 274 2.05 8.30 11.01
N LEU A 275 2.48 7.03 10.90
CA LEU A 275 1.58 5.94 10.54
C LEU A 275 0.46 5.74 11.56
N ALA A 276 0.77 5.81 12.86
CA ALA A 276 -0.23 5.75 13.92
C ALA A 276 -1.22 6.92 13.85
N THR A 277 -0.74 8.13 13.57
CA THR A 277 -1.56 9.33 13.41
C THR A 277 -2.50 9.20 12.22
N LEU A 278 -2.08 8.57 11.11
CA LEU A 278 -2.96 8.28 9.98
C LEU A 278 -4.13 7.37 10.37
N LEU A 279 -3.93 6.38 11.25
CA LEU A 279 -5.02 5.54 11.76
C LEU A 279 -6.02 6.36 12.56
N THR A 280 -5.53 7.24 13.42
CA THR A 280 -6.36 8.16 14.20
C THR A 280 -7.12 9.14 13.30
N ILE A 281 -6.49 9.67 12.24
CA ILE A 281 -7.13 10.51 11.23
C ILE A 281 -8.23 9.74 10.50
N HIS A 282 -7.99 8.49 10.12
CA HIS A 282 -9.00 7.64 9.49
C HIS A 282 -10.23 7.50 10.38
N LYS A 283 -10.01 7.14 11.66
CA LYS A 283 -11.06 7.03 12.68
C LYS A 283 -11.83 8.34 12.86
N ALA A 284 -11.12 9.46 12.97
CA ALA A 284 -11.73 10.78 13.10
C ALA A 284 -12.61 11.10 11.90
N GLY A 285 -12.18 10.70 10.69
CA GLY A 285 -12.92 10.86 9.45
C GLY A 285 -14.16 10.00 9.28
N LEU A 286 -14.37 8.98 10.12
CA LEU A 286 -15.63 8.24 10.19
C LEU A 286 -16.70 9.01 10.98
N VAL A 287 -16.33 10.04 11.73
CA VAL A 287 -17.25 10.92 12.45
C VAL A 287 -17.67 12.06 11.53
N PRO A 288 -18.98 12.27 11.30
CA PRO A 288 -19.47 13.38 10.49
C PRO A 288 -18.96 14.74 11.01
N ASN A 289 -18.63 15.66 10.09
CA ASN A 289 -18.23 17.04 10.39
C ASN A 289 -17.00 17.20 11.33
N ASN A 290 -16.12 16.21 11.39
CA ASN A 290 -14.98 16.19 12.31
C ASN A 290 -13.67 16.77 11.72
N GLN A 291 -13.76 17.66 10.73
CA GLN A 291 -12.62 18.31 10.09
C GLN A 291 -11.71 19.08 11.08
N PRO A 292 -12.22 19.77 12.12
CA PRO A 292 -11.36 20.42 13.12
C PRO A 292 -10.39 19.46 13.81
N GLU A 293 -10.86 18.27 14.17
CA GLU A 293 -10.04 17.23 14.80
C GLU A 293 -9.02 16.65 13.81
N ILE A 294 -9.43 16.40 12.57
CA ILE A 294 -8.50 15.96 11.52
C ILE A 294 -7.40 17.01 11.31
N ARG A 295 -7.72 18.32 11.29
CA ARG A 295 -6.72 19.39 11.21
C ARG A 295 -5.78 19.38 12.43
N ARG A 296 -6.30 19.12 13.63
CA ARG A 296 -5.50 18.99 14.85
C ARG A 296 -4.51 17.82 14.76
N LEU A 297 -5.00 16.66 14.36
CA LEU A 297 -4.19 15.45 14.21
C LEU A 297 -3.15 15.59 13.08
N LYS A 298 -3.51 16.21 11.95
CA LYS A 298 -2.59 16.48 10.85
C LYS A 298 -1.36 17.30 11.28
N ARG A 299 -1.47 18.18 12.28
CA ARG A 299 -0.33 18.95 12.81
C ARG A 299 0.70 18.08 13.55
N ARG A 300 0.38 16.83 13.86
CA ARG A 300 1.31 15.86 14.47
C ARG A 300 2.12 15.07 13.45
N ILE A 301 1.73 15.12 12.16
CA ILE A 301 2.46 14.45 11.10
C ILE A 301 3.79 15.18 10.87
N HIS A 302 4.89 14.43 10.90
CA HIS A 302 6.25 14.94 10.76
C HIS A 302 6.65 15.09 9.29
N ASP A 303 6.36 14.07 8.45
CA ASP A 303 6.68 14.11 7.02
C ASP A 303 5.48 14.55 6.18
N ASP A 304 5.70 15.53 5.32
CA ASP A 304 4.66 16.14 4.49
C ASP A 304 4.14 15.24 3.36
N VAL A 305 4.78 14.09 3.10
CA VAL A 305 4.37 13.12 2.06
C VAL A 305 2.90 12.73 2.22
N TYR A 306 2.41 12.61 3.47
CA TYR A 306 1.04 12.20 3.77
C TYR A 306 0.00 13.32 3.63
N SER A 307 0.45 14.58 3.62
CA SER A 307 -0.40 15.78 3.68
C SER A 307 -1.42 15.83 2.54
N THR A 308 -1.03 15.45 1.32
CA THR A 308 -1.96 15.47 0.16
C THR A 308 -3.13 14.51 0.36
N TYR A 309 -2.87 13.31 0.89
CA TYR A 309 -3.87 12.26 1.06
C TYR A 309 -4.91 12.66 2.10
N ILE A 310 -4.44 13.24 3.21
CA ILE A 310 -5.31 13.74 4.28
C ILE A 310 -6.19 14.88 3.75
N LYS A 311 -5.58 15.86 3.06
CA LYS A 311 -6.30 17.03 2.51
C LYS A 311 -7.37 16.59 1.51
N ARG A 312 -7.01 15.75 0.54
CA ARG A 312 -7.91 15.27 -0.53
C ARG A 312 -9.06 14.44 0.05
N ARG A 313 -8.77 13.44 0.88
CA ARG A 313 -9.80 12.54 1.43
C ARG A 313 -10.85 13.27 2.26
N TYR A 314 -10.42 14.23 3.08
CA TYR A 314 -11.31 14.93 4.02
C TYR A 314 -11.71 16.33 3.59
N LYS A 315 -11.41 16.71 2.34
CA LYS A 315 -11.73 18.02 1.75
C LYS A 315 -11.34 19.16 2.70
N LEU A 316 -10.14 19.07 3.28
CA LEU A 316 -9.64 20.14 4.14
C LEU A 316 -9.31 21.33 3.25
N THR A 317 -10.26 22.27 3.14
CA THR A 317 -10.01 23.55 2.49
C THR A 317 -8.82 24.21 3.17
N THR A 318 -7.90 24.69 2.35
CA THR A 318 -6.84 25.62 2.75
C THR A 318 -7.47 27.01 2.74
N ASP A 319 -7.72 27.57 3.93
CA ASP A 319 -8.11 29.00 4.05
C ASP A 319 -7.06 29.95 3.41
N LYS A 320 -5.88 29.44 3.01
CA LYS A 320 -4.83 30.17 2.30
C LYS A 320 -4.85 30.09 0.77
N ASP A 321 -5.62 29.19 0.15
CA ASP A 321 -5.61 29.06 -1.32
C ASP A 321 -6.74 29.85 -2.01
N GLN A 322 -7.68 30.43 -1.24
CA GLN A 322 -8.71 31.34 -1.78
C GLN A 322 -8.27 32.82 -1.82
N LEU A 323 -7.17 33.17 -1.16
CA LEU A 323 -6.72 34.57 -0.98
C LEU A 323 -5.51 34.98 -1.84
N SER A 324 -5.07 34.18 -2.83
CA SER A 324 -3.93 34.56 -3.67
C SER A 324 -4.23 34.72 -5.18
N ILE A 325 -5.47 34.49 -5.61
CA ILE A 325 -5.83 34.63 -7.04
C ILE A 325 -6.37 36.05 -7.35
N PHE A 326 -6.83 36.81 -6.34
CA PHE A 326 -7.42 38.15 -6.55
C PHE A 326 -6.63 39.32 -5.96
N ASP A 327 -5.63 39.09 -5.10
CA ASP A 327 -4.87 40.18 -4.45
C ASP A 327 -3.55 40.53 -5.18
N GLY A 328 -3.22 39.83 -6.27
CA GLY A 328 -1.99 40.03 -7.05
C GLY A 328 -2.06 41.06 -8.19
N GLN A 329 -3.24 41.63 -8.49
CA GLN A 329 -3.41 42.58 -9.61
C GLN A 329 -3.81 44.01 -9.20
N ALA A 330 -3.95 44.31 -7.90
CA ALA A 330 -4.39 45.63 -7.43
C ALA A 330 -3.28 46.55 -6.89
N ALA A 331 -2.01 46.14 -6.92
CA ALA A 331 -0.91 46.85 -6.24
C ALA A 331 0.22 47.36 -7.16
N LEU A 332 -0.02 47.55 -8.47
CA LEU A 332 0.99 48.07 -9.40
C LEU A 332 0.40 49.03 -10.44
N THR A 333 -0.31 50.08 -10.02
CA THR A 333 -0.46 51.32 -10.81
C THR A 333 -1.00 52.44 -9.92
N LYS A 334 -0.11 53.10 -9.18
CA LYS A 334 -0.29 54.49 -8.71
C LYS A 334 1.03 54.96 -8.10
N GLU A 335 1.89 55.48 -8.96
CA GLU A 335 2.85 56.57 -8.71
C GLU A 335 3.77 56.66 -9.93
N THR A 336 3.57 57.68 -10.78
CA THR A 336 4.50 58.79 -11.05
C THR A 336 4.18 59.37 -12.44
N ILE A 337 3.88 60.68 -12.43
CA ILE A 337 3.75 61.68 -13.52
C ILE A 337 2.48 61.63 -14.37
#